data_AF-A0A068V798-F1
#
_entry.id   AF-A0A068V798-F1
#
_cell.length_a   1.000
_cell.length_b   1.000
_cell.length_c   1.000
_cell.angle_alpha   90.00
_cell.angle_beta   90.00
_cell.angle_gamma   90.00
#
_symmetry.space_group_name_H-M   'P 1'
#
loop_
_entity.id
_entity.type
_entity.pdbx_description
1 polymer ?
#
loop_
_entity_poly.entity_id
_entity_poly.type
_entity_poly.pdbx_seq_one_letter_code
_entity_poly.pdbx_strand_id
1 'polypeptide(L)' 'MERYEIVKDNESGNIGVAKLVRDRRTKELFVVKFIERRQNNLCFW' A
#
# COMPACT_ATOMS: atom_id res chain seq x y z
N MET A 1 6.76 -3.58 -10.56
CA MET A 1 6.63 -2.50 -9.56
C MET A 1 7.55 -1.32 -9.90
N GLU A 2 7.82 -1.05 -11.18
CA GLU A 2 8.78 -0.01 -11.60
C GLU A 2 8.14 1.34 -11.96
N ARG A 3 6.80 1.41 -11.95
CA ARG A 3 6.02 2.61 -12.29
C ARG A 3 5.83 3.57 -11.12
N TYR A 4 6.00 3.09 -9.89
CA TYR A 4 5.73 3.84 -8.67
C TYR A 4 7.01 4.00 -7.86
N GLU A 5 7.33 5.24 -7.49
CA GLU A 5 8.43 5.57 -6.60
C GLU A 5 7.90 5.71 -5.18
N ILE A 6 8.52 5.02 -4.22
CA ILE A 6 8.18 5.21 -2.81
C ILE A 6 8.77 6.54 -2.37
N VAL A 7 7.90 7.48 -2.01
CA VAL A 7 8.29 8.82 -1.56
C VAL A 7 8.51 8.83 -0.06
N LYS A 8 7.64 8.12 0.67
CA LYS A 8 7.71 8.03 2.13
C LYS A 8 7.05 6.74 2.61
N ASP A 9 7.78 5.95 3.37
CA ASP A 9 7.18 4.92 4.21
C ASP A 9 6.52 5.65 5.38
N ASN A 10 5.19 5.70 5.41
CA ASN A 10 4.48 6.28 6.54
C ASN A 10 4.51 5.27 7.69
N GLU A 11 4.44 5.78 8.92
CA GLU A 11 4.59 4.95 10.12
C GLU A 11 3.56 3.81 10.14
N SER A 12 4.03 2.59 10.43
CA SER A 12 3.21 1.38 10.52
C SER A 12 2.32 1.44 11.75
N GLY A 13 1.07 1.87 11.58
CA GLY A 13 0.05 1.71 12.61
C GLY A 13 -0.37 0.25 12.77
N ASN A 14 -1.06 -0.05 13.88
CA ASN A 14 -1.53 -1.38 14.31
C ASN A 14 -2.42 -2.17 13.31
N ILE A 15 -2.75 -1.61 12.13
CA ILE A 15 -3.69 -2.17 11.14
C ILE A 15 -3.04 -2.29 9.74
N GLY A 16 -1.72 -2.12 9.65
CA GLY A 16 -0.97 -2.35 8.41
C GLY A 16 -0.02 -1.19 8.05
N VAL A 17 0.85 -1.45 7.07
CA VAL A 17 1.87 -0.50 6.63
C VAL A 17 1.28 0.37 5.51
N ALA A 18 1.33 1.70 5.66
CA ALA A 18 0.93 2.62 4.60
C ALA A 18 2.19 3.23 3.95
N LYS A 19 2.29 3.14 2.62
CA LYS A 19 3.38 3.73 1.85
C LYS A 19 2.82 4.79 0.91
N LEU A 20 3.42 5.98 0.95
CA LEU A 20 3.15 7.02 -0.04
C LEU A 20 4.00 6.72 -1.27
N VAL A 21 3.34 6.50 -2.39
CA VAL A 21 3.97 6.25 -3.69
C VAL A 21 3.63 7.36 -4.66
N ARG A 22 4.53 7.62 -5.59
CA ARG A 22 4.33 8.57 -6.69
C ARG A 22 4.40 7.85 -8.01
N ASP A 23 3.43 8.09 -8.89
CA ASP A 23 3.51 7.58 -10.25
C ASP A 23 4.61 8.32 -11.03
N ARG A 24 5.49 7.59 -11.70
CA ARG A 24 6.60 8.17 -12.46
C ARG A 24 6.16 8.95 -13.69
N ARG A 25 5.03 8.58 -14.30
CA ARG A 25 4.50 9.18 -15.53
C ARG A 25 3.60 10.38 -15.23
N THR A 26 2.60 10.21 -14.39
CA THR A 26 1.63 11.28 -14.10
C THR A 26 2.07 12.18 -12.96
N LYS A 27 3.13 11.79 -12.22
CA LYS A 27 3.65 12.50 -11.04
C LYS A 27 2.63 12.60 -9.90
N GLU A 28 1.49 11.92 -9.99
CA GLU A 28 0.44 11.88 -8.97
C GLU A 28 0.86 11.06 -7.74
N LEU A 29 0.33 11.44 -6.58
CA LEU A 29 0.64 10.84 -5.29
C LEU A 29 -0.50 9.91 -4.87
N PHE A 30 -0.14 8.68 -4.51
CA PHE A 30 -1.06 7.65 -4.07
C PHE A 30 -0.64 7.11 -2.71
N VAL A 31 -1.62 6.84 -1.84
CA VAL A 31 -1.39 6.15 -0.57
C VAL A 31 -1.75 4.69 -0.75
N VAL A 32 -0.76 3.82 -0.64
CA VAL A 32 -0.94 2.36 -0.71
C VAL A 32 -0.93 1.81 0.70
N LYS A 33 -2.06 1.24 1.14
CA LYS A 33 -2.14 0.53 2.43
C LYS A 33 -1.94 -0.97 2.20
N PHE A 34 -0.86 -1.51 2.74
CA PHE A 34 -0.63 -2.94 2.79
C PHE A 34 -1.45 -3.51 3.93
N ILE A 35 -2.46 -4.30 3.56
CA ILE A 35 -3.31 -5.01 4.49
C ILE A 35 -2.82 -6.46 4.46
N GLU A 36 -2.44 -6.99 5.62
CA GLU A 36 -2.09 -8.40 5.74
C GLU A 36 -3.32 -9.23 5.37
N ARG A 37 -3.22 -10.01 4.29
CA ARG A 37 -4.28 -10.93 3.93
C ARG A 37 -4.26 -12.05 4.96
N ARG A 38 -5.22 -12.03 5.89
CA ARG A 38 -5.45 -13.22 6.73
C ARG A 38 -5.83 -14.38 5.83
N GLN A 39 -4.97 -15.39 5.83
CA GLN A 39 -5.14 -16.64 5.11
C GLN A 39 -6.12 -17.53 5.89
N ASN A 40 -7.37 -17.09 6.02
CA ASN A 40 -8.42 -17.91 6.59
C ASN A 40 -9.32 -18.37 5.44
N ASN A 41 -9.37 -19.68 5.21
CA ASN A 41 -10.11 -20.38 4.14
C ASN A 41 -11.65 -20.26 4.25
N LEU A 42 -12.19 -19.23 4.91
CA LEU A 42 -13.61 -18.97 4.98
C LEU A 42 -13.92 -17.64 4.31
N CYS A 43 -14.09 -17.69 2.98
CA CYS A 43 -14.88 -16.70 2.26
C CYS A 43 -16.35 -16.95 2.65
N PHE A 44 -16.92 -16.13 3.52
CA PHE A 44 -18.36 -15.89 3.50
C PHE A 44 -18.59 -14.62 2.69
N TRP A 45 -19.32 -14.79 1.59
CA TRP A 45 -19.88 -13.72 0.78
C TRP A 45 -20.96 -12.96 1.55
#